data_AF-A0A5M6CKJ1-F1
#
_entry.id   AF-A0A5M6CKJ1-F1
#
_cell.length_a   1.000
_cell.length_b   1.000
_cell.length_c   1.000
_cell.angle_alpha   90.00
_cell.angle_beta   90.00
_cell.angle_gamma   90.00
#
_symmetry.space_group_name_H-M   'P 1'
#
loop_
_entity.id
_entity.type
_entity.pdbx_description
1 polymer ?
#
loop_
_entity_poly.entity_id
_entity_poly.type
_entity_poly.pdbx_seq_one_letter_code
_entity_poly.pdbx_strand_id
1 'polypeptide(L)'
;MARSEKLDQILYILLWVEKEELDSKKISKKITMPFINSAIGLELVPWEMKSLQNELIEEEYVILEGIELRITPKGRKFITREQGFKYLDKKNSQEQIIIDKTIEKFKYDKISFCFSIIAIIISLISLWLG
;
A
#
# COMPACT_ATOMS: atom_id res chain seq x y z
N MET A 1 -11.96 -7.87 -6.57
CA MET A 1 -11.09 -6.68 -6.58
C MET A 1 -10.55 -6.44 -5.17
N ALA A 2 -9.24 -6.24 -5.01
CA ALA A 2 -8.66 -6.04 -3.68
C ALA A 2 -8.90 -4.61 -3.16
N ARG A 3 -8.85 -4.41 -1.83
CA ARG A 3 -9.13 -3.12 -1.16
C ARG A 3 -8.27 -1.98 -1.73
N SER A 4 -6.97 -2.20 -1.92
CA SER A 4 -6.07 -1.20 -2.53
C SER A 4 -6.50 -0.80 -3.94
N GLU A 5 -6.98 -1.76 -4.74
CA GLU A 5 -7.47 -1.44 -6.09
C GLU A 5 -8.75 -0.62 -6.08
N LYS A 6 -9.67 -0.93 -5.14
CA LYS A 6 -10.92 -0.16 -4.97
C LYS A 6 -10.60 1.29 -4.60
N LEU A 7 -9.68 1.51 -3.67
CA LEU A 7 -9.29 2.85 -3.24
C LEU A 7 -8.56 3.63 -4.33
N ASP A 8 -7.66 2.97 -5.07
CA ASP A 8 -7.00 3.61 -6.21
C ASP A 8 -8.02 4.04 -7.26
N GLN A 9 -9.01 3.20 -7.57
CA GLN A 9 -10.08 3.56 -8.51
C GLN A 9 -10.94 4.74 -8.03
N ILE A 10 -11.24 4.81 -6.73
CA ILE A 10 -11.95 5.95 -6.15
C ILE A 10 -11.13 7.23 -6.33
N LEU A 11 -9.83 7.20 -6.01
CA LEU A 11 -8.93 8.35 -6.17
C LEU A 11 -8.78 8.76 -7.64
N TYR A 12 -8.71 7.80 -8.57
CA TYR A 12 -8.65 8.10 -10.00
C TYR A 12 -9.91 8.77 -10.52
N ILE A 13 -11.10 8.35 -10.06
CA ILE A 13 -12.36 9.02 -10.43
C ILE A 13 -12.39 10.45 -9.90
N LEU A 14 -12.00 10.67 -8.65
CA LEU A 14 -11.97 12.02 -8.08
C LEU A 14 -10.97 12.93 -8.80
N LEU A 15 -9.82 12.38 -9.21
CA LEU A 15 -8.84 13.11 -10.02
C LEU A 15 -9.38 13.43 -11.42
N TRP A 16 -10.11 12.51 -12.04
CA TRP A 16 -10.75 12.73 -13.34
C TRP A 16 -11.83 13.81 -13.25
N VAL A 17 -12.68 13.76 -12.22
CA VAL A 17 -13.71 14.78 -11.94
C VAL A 17 -13.08 16.16 -11.84
N GLU A 18 -12.04 16.30 -11.02
CA GLU A 18 -11.35 17.58 -10.84
C GLU A 18 -10.76 18.10 -12.16
N LYS A 19 -10.17 17.21 -12.97
CA LYS A 19 -9.66 17.56 -14.29
C LYS A 19 -10.75 18.07 -15.23
N GLU A 20 -11.88 17.38 -15.31
CA GLU A 20 -13.00 17.80 -16.18
C GLU A 20 -13.61 19.14 -15.72
N GLU A 21 -13.64 19.41 -14.41
CA GLU A 21 -14.06 20.70 -13.86
C GLU A 21 -13.09 21.83 -14.25
N LEU A 22 -11.77 21.57 -14.24
CA LEU A 22 -10.76 22.52 -14.73
C LEU A 22 -10.89 22.79 -16.24
N ASP A 23 -11.24 21.76 -17.02
CA ASP A 23 -11.48 21.85 -18.46
C ASP A 23 -12.83 22.51 -18.81
N SER A 24 -13.48 23.18 -17.84
CA SER A 24 -14.74 23.92 -17.97
C SER A 24 -15.96 23.07 -18.35
N LYS A 25 -15.89 21.74 -18.23
CA LYS A 25 -17.06 20.87 -18.33
C LYS A 25 -17.70 20.78 -16.96
N LYS A 26 -18.77 21.54 -16.73
CA LYS A 26 -19.51 21.45 -15.47
C LYS A 26 -20.09 20.04 -15.29
N ILE A 27 -19.58 19.32 -14.30
CA ILE A 27 -20.19 18.07 -13.86
C ILE A 27 -21.43 18.46 -13.04
N SER A 28 -22.61 18.15 -13.57
CA SER A 28 -23.89 18.51 -12.93
C SER A 28 -24.27 17.57 -11.77
N LYS A 29 -23.56 16.45 -11.62
CA LYS A 29 -23.86 15.40 -10.64
C LYS A 29 -23.02 15.58 -9.39
N LYS A 30 -23.64 15.36 -8.22
CA LYS A 30 -22.95 15.39 -6.93
C LYS A 30 -22.02 14.18 -6.80
N ILE A 31 -20.75 14.43 -6.52
CA ILE A 31 -19.70 13.42 -6.45
C ILE A 31 -19.71 12.74 -5.10
N THR A 32 -20.60 11.75 -4.92
CA THR A 32 -20.79 11.01 -3.67
C THR A 32 -20.23 9.59 -3.77
N MET A 33 -19.98 8.89 -2.66
CA MET A 33 -19.56 7.47 -2.74
C MET A 33 -20.56 6.57 -3.49
N PRO A 34 -21.88 6.70 -3.30
CA PRO A 34 -22.85 5.95 -4.11
C PRO A 34 -22.74 6.25 -5.61
N PHE A 35 -22.50 7.51 -5.98
CA PHE A 35 -22.27 7.89 -7.37
C PHE A 35 -21.00 7.23 -7.92
N ILE A 36 -19.88 7.31 -7.19
CA ILE A 36 -18.61 6.71 -7.58
C ILE A 36 -18.78 5.19 -7.73
N ASN A 37 -19.32 4.52 -6.71
CA ASN A 37 -19.59 3.08 -6.73
C ASN A 37 -20.37 2.64 -7.97
N SER A 38 -21.39 3.42 -8.35
CA SER A 38 -22.20 3.16 -9.55
C SER A 38 -21.46 3.48 -10.85
N ALA A 39 -20.67 4.55 -10.89
CA ALA A 39 -19.96 5.01 -12.08
C ALA A 39 -18.84 4.06 -12.52
N ILE A 40 -18.14 3.45 -11.58
CA ILE A 40 -17.06 2.48 -11.85
C ILE A 40 -17.47 1.02 -11.66
N GLY A 41 -18.70 0.75 -11.23
CA GLY A 41 -19.21 -0.61 -11.05
C GLY A 41 -18.44 -1.40 -9.99
N LEU A 42 -18.15 -0.77 -8.85
CA LEU A 42 -17.41 -1.43 -7.76
C LEU A 42 -18.27 -2.43 -6.94
N GLU A 43 -19.59 -2.41 -7.12
CA GLU A 43 -20.57 -3.28 -6.43
C GLU A 43 -20.43 -3.25 -4.90
N LEU A 44 -20.01 -2.12 -4.34
CA LEU A 44 -19.81 -1.97 -2.89
C LEU A 44 -21.14 -1.90 -2.15
N VAL A 45 -21.21 -2.63 -1.03
CA VAL A 45 -22.30 -2.55 -0.07
C VAL A 45 -22.15 -1.31 0.83
N PRO A 46 -23.23 -0.82 1.49
CA PRO A 46 -23.19 0.44 2.24
C PRO A 46 -22.10 0.56 3.31
N TRP A 47 -21.85 -0.51 4.06
CA TRP A 47 -20.81 -0.51 5.08
C TRP A 47 -19.40 -0.44 4.47
N GLU A 48 -19.20 -1.07 3.31
CA GLU A 48 -17.91 -1.08 2.61
C GLU A 48 -17.63 0.29 2.01
N MET A 49 -18.62 0.93 1.38
CA MET A 49 -18.51 2.32 0.93
C MET A 49 -18.10 3.26 2.07
N LYS A 50 -18.75 3.12 3.24
CA LYS A 50 -18.43 3.93 4.42
C LYS A 50 -17.02 3.65 4.94
N SER A 51 -16.61 2.39 4.97
CA SER A 51 -15.27 1.99 5.41
C SER A 51 -14.19 2.60 4.52
N LEU A 52 -14.31 2.45 3.20
CA LEU A 52 -13.33 2.99 2.25
C LEU A 52 -13.32 4.52 2.24
N GLN A 53 -14.50 5.15 2.38
CA GLN A 53 -14.61 6.59 2.51
C GLN A 53 -13.90 7.10 3.77
N ASN A 54 -14.15 6.48 4.92
CA ASN A 54 -13.52 6.87 6.17
C ASN A 54 -12.00 6.74 6.08
N GLU A 55 -11.52 5.65 5.51
CA GLU A 55 -10.10 5.40 5.31
C GLU A 55 -9.43 6.49 4.44
N LEU A 56 -10.07 6.90 3.35
CA LEU A 56 -9.57 7.99 2.51
C LEU A 56 -9.58 9.36 3.22
N ILE A 57 -10.51 9.58 4.14
CA ILE A 57 -10.62 10.80 4.93
C ILE A 57 -9.59 10.83 6.06
N GLU A 58 -9.45 9.72 6.80
CA GLU A 58 -8.49 9.56 7.89
C GLU A 58 -7.05 9.72 7.40
N GLU A 59 -6.75 9.19 6.21
CA GLU A 59 -5.45 9.37 5.55
C GLU A 59 -5.29 10.74 4.86
N GLU A 60 -6.30 11.62 4.97
CA GLU A 60 -6.35 12.98 4.40
C GLU A 60 -6.21 13.02 2.86
N TYR A 61 -6.50 11.93 2.15
CA TYR A 61 -6.47 11.88 0.69
C TYR A 61 -7.72 12.49 0.06
N VAL A 62 -8.84 12.49 0.80
CA VAL A 62 -10.13 13.01 0.37
C VAL A 62 -10.75 13.81 1.50
N ILE A 63 -11.51 14.86 1.16
CA ILE A 63 -12.32 15.65 2.10
C ILE A 63 -13.80 15.62 1.69
N LEU A 64 -14.67 15.89 2.65
CA LEU A 64 -16.09 16.08 2.43
C LEU A 64 -16.42 17.58 2.34
N GLU A 65 -16.92 18.00 1.18
CA GLU A 65 -17.54 19.31 0.99
C GLU A 65 -19.06 19.13 0.99
N GLY A 66 -19.66 19.24 2.17
CA GLY A 66 -21.07 18.89 2.39
C GLY A 66 -21.28 17.38 2.25
N ILE A 67 -21.84 16.95 1.12
CA ILE A 67 -22.03 15.51 0.80
C ILE A 67 -21.10 15.03 -0.33
N GLU A 68 -20.32 15.93 -0.91
CA GLU A 68 -19.45 15.62 -2.04
C GLU A 68 -18.04 15.29 -1.57
N LEU A 69 -17.42 14.32 -2.23
CA LEU A 69 -16.05 13.90 -2.02
C LEU A 69 -15.16 14.69 -2.97
N ARG A 70 -14.12 15.31 -2.41
CA ARG A 70 -13.11 16.06 -3.16
C ARG A 70 -11.73 15.52 -2.83
N ILE A 71 -10.92 15.30 -3.86
CA ILE A 71 -9.53 14.86 -3.67
C ILE A 71 -8.69 16.01 -3.13
N THR A 72 -7.85 15.72 -2.13
CA THR A 72 -6.95 16.73 -1.57
C THR A 72 -5.66 16.83 -2.38
N PRO A 73 -4.85 17.89 -2.22
CA PRO A 73 -3.50 17.94 -2.79
C PRO A 73 -2.63 16.72 -2.40
N LYS A 74 -2.81 16.20 -1.18
CA LYS A 74 -2.13 15.00 -0.70
C LYS A 74 -2.58 13.76 -1.48
N GLY A 75 -3.90 13.56 -1.63
CA GLY A 75 -4.47 12.45 -2.41
C GLY A 75 -4.02 12.48 -3.87
N ARG A 76 -3.95 13.66 -4.50
CA ARG A 76 -3.45 13.81 -5.87
C ARG A 76 -2.01 13.37 -5.99
N LYS A 77 -1.14 13.84 -5.08
CA LYS A 77 0.27 13.48 -5.07
C LYS A 77 0.44 11.97 -4.86
N PHE A 78 -0.34 11.40 -3.94
CA PHE A 78 -0.30 9.97 -3.63
C PHE A 78 -0.63 9.10 -4.86
N ILE A 79 -1.76 9.36 -5.53
CA ILE A 79 -2.20 8.54 -6.68
C ILE A 79 -1.38 8.78 -7.95
N THR A 80 -0.78 9.97 -8.13
CA THR A 80 -0.02 10.31 -9.36
C THR A 80 1.49 10.09 -9.24
N ARG A 81 2.09 10.32 -8.07
CA ARG A 81 3.55 10.28 -7.86
C ARG A 81 4.00 9.10 -7.00
N GLU A 82 3.18 8.69 -6.04
CA GLU A 82 3.51 7.63 -5.07
C GLU A 82 2.87 6.28 -5.45
N GLN A 83 2.23 6.22 -6.63
CA GLN A 83 1.67 5.02 -7.27
C GLN A 83 0.50 4.35 -6.52
N GLY A 84 -0.11 5.04 -5.56
CA GLY A 84 -1.33 4.59 -4.90
C GLY A 84 -1.16 3.44 -3.90
N PHE A 85 -2.30 2.93 -3.43
CA PHE A 85 -2.39 1.87 -2.44
C PHE A 85 -1.87 0.54 -2.95
N LYS A 86 -2.06 0.21 -4.23
CA LYS A 86 -1.50 -1.04 -4.79
C LYS A 86 0.02 -1.10 -4.66
N TYR A 87 0.69 0.03 -4.91
CA TYR A 87 2.15 0.10 -4.77
C TYR A 87 2.58 0.06 -3.31
N LEU A 88 1.86 0.76 -2.43
CA LEU A 88 2.11 0.75 -0.99
C LEU A 88 2.04 -0.67 -0.41
N ASP A 89 0.96 -1.41 -0.71
CA ASP A 89 0.78 -2.79 -0.26
C ASP A 89 1.90 -3.71 -0.77
N LYS A 90 2.29 -3.54 -2.04
CA LYS A 90 3.38 -4.31 -2.65
C LYS A 90 4.72 -4.00 -2.00
N LYS A 91 5.01 -2.73 -1.73
CA LYS A 91 6.24 -2.30 -1.06
C LYS A 91 6.32 -2.87 0.35
N ASN A 92 5.26 -2.76 1.14
CA ASN A 92 5.19 -3.32 2.50
C ASN A 92 5.40 -4.84 2.50
N SER A 93 4.78 -5.53 1.54
CA SER A 93 4.98 -6.98 1.39
C SER A 93 6.42 -7.35 1.06
N GLN A 94 7.09 -6.57 0.21
CA GLN A 94 8.50 -6.77 -0.13
C GLN A 94 9.45 -6.46 1.04
N GLU A 95 9.19 -5.39 1.79
CA GLU A 95 9.96 -5.06 2.99
C GLU A 95 9.88 -6.17 4.03
N GLN A 96 8.68 -6.73 4.26
CA GLN A 96 8.51 -7.86 5.17
C GLN A 96 9.32 -9.09 4.73
N ILE A 97 9.30 -9.41 3.43
CA ILE A 97 10.10 -10.51 2.87
C ILE A 97 11.61 -10.26 3.06
N ILE A 98 12.06 -9.01 2.92
CA ILE A 98 13.47 -8.65 3.14
C ILE A 98 13.84 -8.83 4.62
N ILE A 99 12.98 -8.38 5.55
CA ILE A 99 13.18 -8.56 6.99
C ILE A 99 13.28 -10.05 7.32
N ASP A 100 12.34 -10.86 6.84
CA ASP A 100 12.30 -12.30 7.11
C ASP A 100 13.55 -13.00 6.56
N LYS A 101 13.96 -12.70 5.32
CA LYS A 101 15.19 -13.24 4.71
C LYS A 101 16.46 -12.77 5.42
N THR A 102 16.46 -11.56 5.95
CA THR A 102 17.59 -11.02 6.71
C THR A 102 17.72 -11.73 8.05
N ILE A 103 16.61 -11.92 8.77
CA ILE A 103 16.57 -12.73 10.01
C ILE A 103 17.02 -14.16 9.73
N GLU A 104 16.57 -14.74 8.63
CA GLU A 104 16.97 -16.09 8.22
C GLU A 104 18.48 -16.16 7.93
N LYS A 105 19.04 -15.22 7.16
CA LYS A 105 20.49 -15.14 6.94
C LYS A 105 21.27 -15.00 8.24
N PHE A 106 20.84 -14.13 9.16
CA PHE A 106 21.49 -13.99 10.47
C PHE A 106 21.46 -15.29 11.29
N LYS A 107 20.39 -16.08 11.21
CA LYS A 107 20.35 -17.41 11.85
C LYS A 107 21.38 -18.36 11.22
N TYR A 108 21.46 -18.41 9.88
CA TYR A 108 22.43 -19.25 9.18
C TYR A 108 23.89 -18.82 9.42
N ASP A 109 24.19 -17.52 9.44
CA ASP A 109 25.53 -17.01 9.74
C ASP A 109 25.99 -17.41 11.15
N LYS A 110 25.08 -17.39 12.13
CA LYS A 110 25.37 -17.81 13.50
C LYS A 110 25.69 -19.31 13.58
N ILE A 111 24.99 -20.13 12.79
CA ILE A 111 25.23 -21.57 12.67
C ILE A 111 26.57 -21.82 11.96
N SER A 112 26.84 -21.13 10.86
CA SER A 112 28.10 -21.24 10.12
C SER A 112 29.30 -20.83 10.96
N PHE A 113 29.17 -19.78 11.78
CA PHE A 113 30.22 -19.36 12.71
C PHE A 113 30.50 -20.43 13.78
N CYS A 114 29.47 -21.12 14.26
CA CYS A 114 29.62 -22.24 15.19
C CYS A 114 30.36 -23.42 14.53
N PHE A 115 30.02 -23.76 13.29
CA PHE A 115 30.74 -24.77 12.51
C PHE A 115 32.21 -24.39 12.27
N SER A 116 32.51 -23.13 11.98
CA SER A 116 33.88 -22.65 11.82
C SER A 116 34.70 -22.79 13.12
N ILE A 117 34.12 -22.47 14.28
CA ILE A 117 34.78 -22.66 15.58
C ILE A 117 35.05 -24.14 15.83
N ILE A 118 34.08 -25.01 15.58
CA ILE A 118 34.25 -26.47 15.76
C ILE A 118 35.35 -27.00 14.84
N ALA A 119 35.41 -26.56 13.58
CA ALA A 119 36.45 -26.98 12.64
C ALA A 119 37.87 -26.56 13.10
N ILE A 120 38.01 -25.37 13.68
CA ILE A 120 39.28 -24.90 14.24
C ILE A 120 39.70 -25.75 15.45
N ILE A 121 38.75 -26.09 16.33
CA ILE A 121 39.01 -26.95 17.50
C ILE A 121 39.45 -28.35 17.05
N ILE A 122 38.76 -28.97 16.08
CA ILE A 122 39.13 -30.29 15.54
C ILE A 122 40.53 -30.25 14.91
N SER A 123 40.83 -29.20 14.15
CA SER A 123 42.16 -29.01 13.54
C SER A 123 43.27 -28.92 14.62
N LEU A 124 43.04 -28.15 15.69
CA LEU A 124 43.99 -28.03 16.80
C LEU A 124 44.19 -29.35 17.56
N ILE A 125 43.11 -30.11 17.80
CA ILE A 125 43.19 -31.44 18.45
C ILE A 125 43.96 -32.43 17.58
N SER A 126 43.75 -32.42 16.26
CA SER A 126 44.46 -33.31 15.33
C SER A 126 45.97 -33.04 15.27
N LEU A 127 46.39 -31.79 15.47
CA LEU A 127 47.79 -31.36 15.50
C LEU A 127 48.51 -31.72 16.81
N TRP A 128 47.77 -31.93 17.89
CA TRP A 128 48.32 -32.29 19.21
C TRP A 128 48.37 -33.80 19.46
N LEU A 129 47.53 -34.57 18.77
CA LEU A 129 47.46 -36.04 18.88
C LEU A 129 48.17 -36.79 17.74
N GLY A 130 48.69 -36.07 16.74
CA GLY A 130 49.50 -36.63 15.65
C GLY A 130 50.95 -36.21 15.77
#